data_AF-A0AAU5AW28-F1
#
_entry.id   AF-A0AAU5AW28-F1
#
_cell.length_a   1.000
_cell.length_b   1.000
_cell.length_c   1.000
_cell.angle_alpha   90.00
_cell.angle_beta   90.00
_cell.angle_gamma   90.00
#
_symmetry.space_group_name_H-M   'P 1'
#
loop_
_entity.id
_entity.type
_entity.pdbx_description
1 polymer ?
#
loop_
_entity_poly.entity_id
_entity_poly.type
_entity_poly.pdbx_seq_one_letter_code
_entity_poly.pdbx_strand_id
1 'polypeptide(L)'
;MSADSAATRPGRSYWSTLFQGLQKMGRSLQLPIAVLPAAGILNRLGQPDVFGDDGLGWTNVSKVMAGAGGALLDGQLGLPLLFCVGVAIGMAKKSDGSTALAGLVGFLVYYNVLRQFPKDCTGGTNVVPGIGCQAADHSVSAFTYQNPGVFGGIVLGLLTAFFWVRFHRTKLVDWLGFFNGRRLVPIIMSFVAIAVAAVALWVWPPIGTGLEHFSDWLSARGALGAGVFGLANRALLVVGLHQFLNVPIWFQFGSYTKPDGTVVHGDINMFLAGDPNAGQFTSGFFPIMMFALPAAALAIAHCARPDRRKEVSGLMLSVALTSFVTGITEPIEYSFLFIAPVLYAIHAVLTGVSMAVTWGLGVHDGFSFSAGLIDYAINWNLATKPWAIIPIGLCFAAVYYVVFRFAITKFDLKTPGREPEGEREDVTKA
;
A
#
# COMPACT_ATOMS: atom_id res chain seq x y z
N MET A 1 16.91 -20.33 54.70
CA MET A 1 17.74 -20.09 53.50
C MET A 1 16.96 -20.60 52.31
N SER A 2 16.19 -19.72 51.67
CA SER A 2 15.34 -20.06 50.53
C SER A 2 16.11 -19.68 49.28
N ALA A 3 16.56 -20.67 48.51
CA ALA A 3 17.25 -20.44 47.26
C ALA A 3 16.21 -20.04 46.20
N ASP A 4 16.18 -18.75 45.84
CA ASP A 4 15.50 -18.27 44.65
C ASP A 4 16.17 -18.91 43.43
N SER A 5 15.47 -19.85 42.78
CA SER A 5 15.88 -20.32 41.46
C SER A 5 15.66 -19.18 40.48
N ALA A 6 16.74 -18.48 40.13
CA ALA A 6 16.76 -17.55 39.02
C ALA A 6 16.46 -18.32 37.73
N ALA A 7 15.19 -18.33 37.33
CA ALA A 7 14.76 -18.83 36.04
C ALA A 7 15.42 -17.99 34.95
N THR A 8 16.45 -18.55 34.31
CA THR A 8 17.08 -18.00 33.10
C THR A 8 16.02 -17.84 32.03
N ARG A 9 15.63 -16.60 31.75
CA ARG A 9 14.74 -16.27 30.61
C ARG A 9 15.42 -16.77 29.33
N PRO A 10 14.77 -17.62 28.51
CA PRO A 10 15.37 -18.06 27.25
C PRO A 10 15.61 -16.82 26.38
N GLY A 11 16.85 -16.64 25.91
CA GLY A 11 17.20 -15.55 25.01
C GLY A 11 16.30 -15.59 23.77
N ARG A 12 15.68 -14.45 23.42
CA ARG A 12 14.81 -14.37 22.23
C ARG A 12 15.58 -14.84 21.00
N SER A 13 15.07 -15.88 20.34
CA SER A 13 15.57 -16.38 19.06
C SER A 13 15.68 -15.23 18.05
N TYR A 14 16.77 -15.21 17.26
CA TYR A 14 16.98 -14.25 16.17
C TYR A 14 15.75 -14.14 15.25
N TRP A 15 15.11 -15.27 14.94
CA TRP A 15 13.87 -15.35 14.16
C TRP A 15 12.71 -14.60 14.78
N SER A 16 12.56 -14.67 16.11
CA SER A 16 11.49 -13.95 16.82
C SER A 16 11.69 -12.43 16.79
N THR A 17 12.95 -11.98 16.81
CA THR A 17 13.30 -10.55 16.72
C THR A 17 13.10 -10.02 15.30
N LEU A 18 13.51 -10.81 14.29
CA LEU A 18 13.29 -10.47 12.88
C LEU A 18 11.79 -10.38 12.56
N PHE A 19 11.00 -11.37 12.97
CA PHE A 19 9.56 -11.40 12.75
C PHE A 19 8.84 -10.20 13.41
N GLN A 20 9.19 -9.87 14.67
CA GLN A 20 8.66 -8.67 15.33
C GLN A 20 9.07 -7.39 14.60
N GLY A 21 10.28 -7.34 14.05
CA GLY A 21 10.75 -6.23 13.21
C GLY A 21 9.92 -6.06 11.94
N LEU A 22 9.65 -7.16 11.23
CA LEU A 22 8.82 -7.18 10.03
C LEU A 22 7.38 -6.74 10.33
N GLN A 23 6.78 -7.25 11.42
CA GLN A 23 5.44 -6.82 11.84
C GLN A 23 5.38 -5.34 12.20
N LYS A 24 6.40 -4.83 12.91
CA LYS A 24 6.47 -3.41 13.26
C LYS A 24 6.62 -2.53 12.01
N MET A 25 7.44 -2.98 11.06
CA MET A 25 7.58 -2.33 9.76
C MET A 25 6.25 -2.30 9.00
N GLY A 26 5.54 -3.43 8.92
CA GLY A 26 4.19 -3.51 8.35
C GLY A 26 3.21 -2.50 8.95
N ARG A 27 3.17 -2.38 10.27
CA ARG A 27 2.35 -1.37 10.98
C ARG A 27 2.79 0.07 10.67
N SER A 28 4.10 0.32 10.54
CA SER A 28 4.61 1.66 10.23
C SER A 28 4.21 2.16 8.83
N LEU A 29 3.99 1.23 7.89
CA LEU A 29 3.55 1.54 6.53
C LEU A 29 2.05 1.89 6.47
N GLN A 30 1.25 1.52 7.46
CA GLN A 30 -0.20 1.79 7.46
C GLN A 30 -0.53 3.28 7.60
N LEU A 31 0.29 4.05 8.32
CA LEU A 31 0.01 5.48 8.57
C LEU A 31 0.01 6.33 7.28
N PRO A 32 1.02 6.24 6.40
CA PRO A 32 0.97 6.85 5.07
C PRO A 32 -0.19 6.35 4.20
N ILE A 33 -0.53 5.08 4.32
CA ILE A 33 -1.55 4.45 3.47
C ILE A 33 -2.95 4.96 3.83
N ALA A 34 -3.19 5.30 5.10
CA ALA A 34 -4.47 5.80 5.58
C ALA A 34 -4.93 7.11 4.90
N VAL A 35 -4.03 7.89 4.28
CA VAL A 35 -4.38 9.12 3.55
C VAL A 35 -4.66 8.91 2.06
N LEU A 36 -4.31 7.76 1.50
CA LEU A 36 -4.55 7.42 0.09
C LEU A 36 -6.04 7.36 -0.31
N PRO A 37 -7.01 6.92 0.54
CA PRO A 37 -8.41 6.95 0.15
C PRO A 37 -8.91 8.38 -0.05
N ALA A 38 -8.56 9.28 0.86
CA ALA A 38 -8.88 10.69 0.70
C ALA A 38 -8.23 11.24 -0.57
N ALA A 39 -6.96 10.90 -0.83
CA ALA A 39 -6.23 11.34 -2.02
C ALA A 39 -6.94 10.96 -3.32
N GLY A 40 -7.30 9.69 -3.51
CA GLY A 40 -7.88 9.30 -4.78
C GLY A 40 -9.38 9.58 -4.89
N ILE A 41 -10.14 9.69 -3.80
CA ILE A 41 -11.48 10.32 -3.84
C ILE A 41 -11.35 11.76 -4.36
N LEU A 42 -10.43 12.56 -3.83
CA LEU A 42 -10.20 13.93 -4.32
C LEU A 42 -9.80 13.91 -5.80
N ASN A 43 -8.85 13.05 -6.18
CA ASN A 43 -8.41 12.96 -7.58
C ASN A 43 -9.55 12.61 -8.53
N ARG A 44 -10.46 11.73 -8.09
CA ARG A 44 -11.54 11.20 -8.89
C ARG A 44 -12.75 12.15 -8.99
N LEU A 45 -13.07 12.83 -7.90
CA LEU A 45 -13.99 13.99 -7.92
C LEU A 45 -13.47 15.08 -8.87
N GLY A 46 -12.15 15.16 -9.06
CA GLY A 46 -11.50 16.08 -9.98
C GLY A 46 -11.66 15.77 -11.47
N GLN A 47 -12.18 14.60 -11.85
CA GLN A 47 -12.24 14.20 -13.26
C GLN A 47 -13.33 14.95 -14.06
N PRO A 48 -13.16 15.06 -15.40
CA PRO A 48 -14.10 15.76 -16.27
C PRO A 48 -15.56 15.28 -16.15
N ASP A 49 -15.76 13.98 -15.99
CA ASP A 49 -17.07 13.31 -15.95
C ASP A 49 -17.78 13.38 -14.59
N VAL A 50 -17.14 13.94 -13.55
CA VAL A 50 -17.73 14.08 -12.21
C VAL A 50 -18.00 15.55 -11.91
N PHE A 51 -16.97 16.33 -11.55
CA PHE A 51 -17.13 17.76 -11.30
C PHE A 51 -16.74 18.63 -12.48
N GLY A 52 -16.09 18.09 -13.51
CA GLY A 52 -15.67 18.87 -14.67
C GLY A 52 -16.77 19.09 -15.70
N ASP A 53 -16.37 19.44 -16.92
CA ASP A 53 -17.26 19.87 -18.01
C ASP A 53 -18.26 18.79 -18.46
N ASP A 54 -17.87 17.52 -18.41
CA ASP A 54 -18.71 16.38 -18.83
C ASP A 54 -19.62 15.87 -17.69
N GLY A 55 -19.48 16.43 -16.49
CA GLY A 55 -20.27 16.11 -15.29
C GLY A 55 -21.13 17.29 -14.82
N LEU A 56 -20.80 17.83 -13.64
CA LEU A 56 -21.54 18.94 -13.03
C LEU A 56 -21.21 20.34 -13.60
N GLY A 57 -20.21 20.46 -14.48
CA GLY A 57 -19.75 21.74 -15.05
C GLY A 57 -18.98 22.63 -14.06
N TRP A 58 -18.56 22.10 -12.92
CA TRP A 58 -17.82 22.81 -11.88
C TRP A 58 -16.30 22.75 -12.12
N THR A 59 -15.84 23.22 -13.27
CA THR A 59 -14.44 23.10 -13.74
C THR A 59 -13.39 23.57 -12.74
N ASN A 60 -13.62 24.69 -12.07
CA ASN A 60 -12.70 25.18 -11.04
C ASN A 60 -12.61 24.24 -9.84
N VAL A 61 -13.74 23.63 -9.43
CA VAL A 61 -13.77 22.64 -8.34
C VAL A 61 -13.07 21.37 -8.78
N SER A 62 -13.35 20.89 -9.99
CA SER A 62 -12.68 19.72 -10.58
C SER A 62 -11.16 19.91 -10.59
N LYS A 63 -10.66 21.05 -11.06
CA LYS A 63 -9.23 21.38 -11.07
C LYS A 63 -8.61 21.36 -9.67
N VAL A 64 -9.28 21.93 -8.68
CA VAL A 64 -8.82 21.94 -7.28
C VAL A 64 -8.75 20.51 -6.72
N MET A 65 -9.78 19.69 -6.96
CA MET A 65 -9.87 18.32 -6.46
C MET A 65 -8.81 17.41 -7.10
N ALA A 66 -8.63 17.51 -8.43
CA ALA A 66 -7.59 16.79 -9.17
C ALA A 66 -6.18 17.17 -8.67
N GLY A 67 -5.90 18.46 -8.48
CA GLY A 67 -4.62 18.92 -7.94
C GLY A 67 -4.36 18.45 -6.51
N ALA A 68 -5.37 18.52 -5.63
CA ALA A 68 -5.25 18.12 -4.24
C ALA A 68 -5.00 16.60 -4.09
N GLY A 69 -5.76 15.78 -4.82
CA GLY A 69 -5.58 14.33 -4.82
C GLY A 69 -4.26 13.90 -5.48
N GLY A 70 -3.95 14.48 -6.64
CA GLY A 70 -2.73 14.20 -7.39
C GLY A 70 -1.45 14.52 -6.61
N ALA A 71 -1.45 15.57 -5.77
CA ALA A 71 -0.30 15.90 -4.93
C ALA A 71 0.07 14.78 -3.93
N LEU A 72 -0.91 14.01 -3.46
CA LEU A 72 -0.70 12.90 -2.54
C LEU A 72 -0.35 11.59 -3.26
N LEU A 73 -0.90 11.38 -4.45
CA LEU A 73 -0.64 10.22 -5.31
C LEU A 73 0.61 10.35 -6.18
N ASP A 74 1.24 11.52 -6.20
CA ASP A 74 2.46 11.76 -6.97
C ASP A 74 3.58 10.79 -6.55
N GLY A 75 3.92 9.88 -7.47
CA GLY A 75 4.95 8.87 -7.29
C GLY A 75 6.38 9.45 -7.24
N GLN A 76 6.56 10.72 -7.59
CA GLN A 76 7.88 11.35 -7.57
C GLN A 76 8.23 11.95 -6.20
N LEU A 77 7.33 12.73 -5.62
CA LEU A 77 7.55 13.49 -4.38
C LEU A 77 6.53 13.13 -3.30
N GLY A 78 5.24 13.25 -3.61
CA GLY A 78 4.15 13.17 -2.63
C GLY A 78 4.11 11.84 -1.87
N LEU A 79 3.88 10.74 -2.60
CA LEU A 79 3.78 9.40 -2.05
C LEU A 79 5.07 8.96 -1.35
N PRO A 80 6.27 9.11 -1.95
CA PRO A 80 7.54 8.79 -1.27
C PRO A 80 7.76 9.56 0.03
N LEU A 81 7.40 10.85 0.07
CA LEU A 81 7.56 11.68 1.26
C LEU A 81 6.61 11.24 2.38
N LEU A 82 5.35 10.94 2.05
CA LEU A 82 4.39 10.39 3.00
C LEU A 82 4.93 9.12 3.66
N PHE A 83 5.48 8.20 2.85
CA PHE A 83 6.10 6.97 3.35
C PHE A 83 7.34 7.24 4.20
N CYS A 84 8.22 8.17 3.80
CA CYS A 84 9.38 8.54 4.61
C CYS A 84 8.97 9.03 6.01
N VAL A 85 8.02 9.95 6.07
CA VAL A 85 7.55 10.51 7.34
C VAL A 85 6.81 9.46 8.17
N GLY A 86 5.89 8.71 7.57
CA GLY A 86 5.10 7.73 8.31
C GLY A 86 5.91 6.54 8.81
N VAL A 87 6.88 6.04 8.03
CA VAL A 87 7.82 5.01 8.49
C VAL A 87 8.69 5.53 9.64
N ALA A 88 9.22 6.76 9.52
CA ALA A 88 10.01 7.37 10.58
C ALA A 88 9.24 7.46 11.91
N ILE A 89 7.96 7.88 11.85
CA ILE A 89 7.07 7.97 13.01
C ILE A 89 6.72 6.56 13.54
N GLY A 90 6.26 5.66 12.68
CA GLY A 90 5.79 4.32 13.07
C GLY A 90 6.90 3.41 13.60
N MET A 91 8.15 3.66 13.20
CA MET A 91 9.31 2.94 13.71
C MET A 91 9.88 3.54 15.00
N ALA A 92 9.57 4.81 15.32
CA ALA A 92 9.97 5.40 16.59
C ALA A 92 9.29 4.70 17.77
N LYS A 93 10.04 4.43 18.86
CA LYS A 93 9.47 3.84 20.08
C LYS A 93 8.48 4.78 20.78
N LYS A 94 8.63 6.08 20.58
CA LYS A 94 7.74 7.12 21.07
C LYS A 94 7.57 8.12 19.93
N SER A 95 6.34 8.34 19.49
CA SER A 95 6.01 9.27 18.41
C SER A 95 6.36 10.70 18.84
N ASP A 96 7.47 11.21 18.32
CA ASP A 96 7.94 12.57 18.57
C ASP A 96 7.99 13.32 17.23
N GLY A 97 7.37 14.50 17.17
CA GLY A 97 7.28 15.29 15.94
C GLY A 97 8.65 15.66 15.34
N SER A 98 9.71 15.71 16.15
CA SER A 98 11.08 15.92 15.63
C SER A 98 11.59 14.77 14.76
N THR A 99 11.08 13.55 14.93
CA THR A 99 11.39 12.41 14.06
C THR A 99 10.81 12.62 12.66
N ALA A 100 9.57 13.10 12.58
CA ALA A 100 8.91 13.44 11.33
C ALA A 100 9.66 14.56 10.59
N LEU A 101 10.03 15.62 11.31
CA LEU A 101 10.79 16.74 10.75
C LEU A 101 12.17 16.30 10.23
N ALA A 102 12.88 15.44 10.97
CA ALA A 102 14.17 14.90 10.52
C ALA A 102 14.03 14.09 9.22
N GLY A 103 12.98 13.27 9.12
CA GLY A 103 12.68 12.50 7.91
C GLY A 103 12.32 13.38 6.72
N LEU A 104 11.47 14.39 6.93
CA LEU A 104 11.12 15.38 5.91
C LEU A 104 12.36 16.12 5.37
N VAL A 105 13.20 16.63 6.27
CA VAL A 105 14.43 17.35 5.88
C VAL A 105 15.39 16.42 5.10
N GLY A 106 15.62 15.21 5.60
CA GLY A 106 16.45 14.23 4.90
C GLY A 106 15.89 13.89 3.52
N PHE A 107 14.58 13.65 3.41
CA PHE A 107 13.93 13.32 2.15
C PHE A 107 14.02 14.46 1.13
N LEU A 108 13.77 15.71 1.54
CA LEU A 108 13.88 16.86 0.64
C LEU A 108 15.31 17.04 0.11
N VAL A 109 16.32 16.83 0.95
CA VAL A 109 17.72 16.86 0.50
C VAL A 109 17.98 15.72 -0.48
N TYR A 110 17.60 14.49 -0.14
CA TYR A 110 17.75 13.31 -0.99
C TYR A 110 17.10 13.53 -2.37
N TYR A 111 15.85 14.00 -2.40
CA TYR A 111 15.08 14.25 -3.62
C TYR A 111 15.75 15.30 -4.52
N ASN A 112 16.23 16.40 -3.94
CA ASN A 112 16.89 17.46 -4.70
C ASN A 112 18.28 17.06 -5.21
N VAL A 113 19.02 16.22 -4.47
CA VAL A 113 20.32 15.67 -4.91
C VAL A 113 20.13 14.76 -6.12
N LEU A 114 19.14 13.87 -6.11
CA LEU A 114 18.83 13.04 -7.29
C LEU A 114 18.52 13.88 -8.53
N ARG A 115 17.86 15.04 -8.34
CA ARG A 115 17.53 15.99 -9.40
C ARG A 115 18.69 16.83 -9.92
N GLN A 116 19.88 16.73 -9.32
CA GLN A 116 21.08 17.33 -9.90
C GLN A 116 21.67 16.49 -11.04
N PHE A 117 21.20 15.25 -11.21
CA PHE A 117 21.71 14.29 -12.18
C PHE A 117 20.57 13.81 -13.09
N PRO A 118 20.21 14.58 -14.13
CA PRO A 118 19.21 14.15 -15.10
C PRO A 118 19.68 12.89 -15.84
N LYS A 119 18.73 12.03 -16.24
CA LYS A 119 19.02 10.91 -17.13
C LYS A 119 19.44 11.44 -18.50
N ASP A 120 20.33 10.71 -19.18
CA ASP A 120 20.73 11.04 -20.54
C ASP A 120 19.53 11.05 -21.49
N CYS A 121 19.50 12.04 -22.38
CA CYS A 121 18.46 12.14 -23.40
C CYS A 121 18.58 10.99 -24.41
N THR A 122 17.44 10.51 -24.92
CA THR A 122 17.39 9.38 -25.85
C THR A 122 18.05 9.71 -27.20
N GLY A 123 18.59 8.71 -27.89
CA GLY A 123 19.30 8.91 -29.15
C GLY A 123 18.46 9.65 -30.20
N GLY A 124 19.01 10.73 -30.77
CA GLY A 124 18.31 11.60 -31.73
C GLY A 124 17.65 12.84 -31.12
N THR A 125 17.79 13.07 -29.81
CA THR A 125 17.35 14.29 -29.12
C THR A 125 18.54 15.18 -28.75
N ASN A 126 18.35 16.50 -28.79
CA ASN A 126 19.34 17.49 -28.37
C ASN A 126 19.08 17.91 -26.92
N VAL A 127 20.15 18.06 -26.14
CA VAL A 127 20.04 18.59 -24.77
C VAL A 127 19.83 20.11 -24.84
N VAL A 128 18.74 20.58 -24.25
CA VAL A 128 18.50 22.01 -24.00
C VAL A 128 18.86 22.30 -22.54
N PRO A 129 19.98 23.02 -22.28
CA PRO A 129 20.49 23.22 -20.93
C PRO A 129 19.44 23.80 -19.98
N GLY A 130 19.22 23.13 -18.85
CA GLY A 130 18.27 23.57 -17.82
C GLY A 130 16.79 23.45 -18.19
N ILE A 131 16.45 22.98 -19.40
CA ILE A 131 15.06 22.86 -19.87
C ILE A 131 14.69 21.38 -20.07
N GLY A 132 15.48 20.62 -20.83
CA GLY A 132 15.19 19.21 -21.07
C GLY A 132 15.74 18.64 -22.37
N CYS A 133 15.08 17.61 -22.90
CA CYS A 133 15.46 16.90 -24.11
C CYS A 133 14.56 17.34 -25.28
N GLN A 134 15.16 17.90 -26.33
CA GLN A 134 14.48 18.33 -27.54
C GLN A 134 14.47 17.22 -28.59
N ALA A 135 13.29 16.80 -29.03
CA ALA A 135 13.13 15.84 -30.12
C ALA A 135 13.29 16.48 -31.51
N ALA A 136 13.38 15.64 -32.54
CA ALA A 136 13.57 16.07 -33.93
C ALA A 136 12.42 16.93 -34.47
N ASP A 137 11.23 16.83 -33.87
CA ASP A 137 10.04 17.66 -34.17
C ASP A 137 10.04 19.01 -33.42
N HIS A 138 11.16 19.36 -32.79
CA HIS A 138 11.35 20.54 -31.94
C HIS A 138 10.55 20.56 -30.63
N SER A 139 9.80 19.51 -30.30
CA SER A 139 9.17 19.39 -28.98
C SER A 139 10.23 19.24 -27.88
N VAL A 140 10.01 19.87 -26.72
CA VAL A 140 10.92 19.80 -25.57
C VAL A 140 10.22 19.08 -24.43
N SER A 141 10.79 17.95 -24.02
CA SER A 141 10.37 17.20 -22.85
C SER A 141 11.26 17.54 -21.66
N ALA A 142 10.68 17.74 -20.47
CA ALA A 142 11.45 18.02 -19.26
C ALA A 142 12.41 16.85 -18.95
N PHE A 143 13.54 17.15 -18.30
CA PHE A 143 14.45 16.09 -17.84
C PHE A 143 13.73 15.09 -16.93
N THR A 144 14.04 13.81 -17.14
CA THR A 144 13.67 12.74 -16.21
C THR A 144 14.84 12.45 -15.29
N TYR A 145 14.55 11.95 -14.10
CA TYR A 145 15.54 11.71 -13.06
C TYR A 145 15.43 10.29 -12.53
N GLN A 146 16.54 9.73 -12.05
CA GLN A 146 16.47 8.49 -11.28
C GLN A 146 15.70 8.74 -10.00
N ASN A 147 14.65 7.95 -9.77
CA ASN A 147 13.82 8.08 -8.57
C ASN A 147 13.40 6.71 -8.06
N PRO A 148 13.92 6.28 -6.89
CA PRO A 148 13.44 5.09 -6.20
C PRO A 148 12.01 5.21 -5.66
N GLY A 149 11.42 6.41 -5.72
CA GLY A 149 10.12 6.77 -5.20
C GLY A 149 9.91 6.23 -3.80
N VAL A 150 8.84 5.46 -3.58
CA VAL A 150 8.44 5.04 -2.23
C VAL A 150 9.48 4.16 -1.56
N PHE A 151 10.23 3.34 -2.30
CA PHE A 151 11.33 2.58 -1.74
C PHE A 151 12.39 3.51 -1.10
N GLY A 152 12.78 4.56 -1.83
CA GLY A 152 13.68 5.59 -1.31
C GLY A 152 13.11 6.29 -0.06
N GLY A 153 11.80 6.56 -0.08
CA GLY A 153 11.07 7.07 1.07
C GLY A 153 11.16 6.16 2.30
N ILE A 154 10.88 4.86 2.14
CA ILE A 154 10.95 3.87 3.23
C ILE A 154 12.37 3.78 3.79
N VAL A 155 13.40 3.70 2.93
CA VAL A 155 14.81 3.64 3.36
C VAL A 155 15.17 4.87 4.20
N LEU A 156 14.83 6.06 3.72
CA LEU A 156 15.06 7.32 4.47
C LEU A 156 14.27 7.35 5.78
N GLY A 157 13.04 6.84 5.80
CA GLY A 157 12.23 6.74 7.01
C GLY A 157 12.84 5.81 8.07
N LEU A 158 13.35 4.65 7.65
CA LEU A 158 14.04 3.70 8.53
C LEU A 158 15.35 4.28 9.07
N LEU A 159 16.15 4.92 8.22
CA LEU A 159 17.37 5.61 8.64
C LEU A 159 17.05 6.74 9.62
N THR A 160 16.00 7.52 9.36
CA THR A 160 15.54 8.57 10.28
C THR A 160 15.22 8.00 11.65
N ALA A 161 14.45 6.92 11.72
CA ALA A 161 14.12 6.27 12.99
C ALA A 161 15.38 5.76 13.71
N PHE A 162 16.34 5.19 12.97
CA PHE A 162 17.62 4.73 13.50
C PHE A 162 18.47 5.87 14.09
N PHE A 163 18.72 6.92 13.29
CA PHE A 163 19.54 8.07 13.71
C PHE A 163 18.86 8.87 14.83
N TRP A 164 17.54 9.01 14.81
CA TRP A 164 16.81 9.69 15.88
C TRP A 164 17.02 8.99 17.21
N VAL A 165 16.80 7.66 17.29
CA VAL A 165 17.02 6.89 18.52
C VAL A 165 18.46 7.06 19.03
N ARG A 166 19.44 7.10 18.12
CA ARG A 166 20.85 7.17 18.47
C ARG A 166 21.33 8.57 18.90
N PHE A 167 20.77 9.64 18.34
CA PHE A 167 21.33 11.00 18.47
C PHE A 167 20.38 12.04 19.09
N HIS A 168 19.10 11.74 19.31
CA HIS A 168 18.12 12.71 19.85
C HIS A 168 18.43 13.26 21.26
N ARG A 169 19.39 12.69 21.98
CA ARG A 169 19.85 13.15 23.32
C ARG A 169 21.32 13.55 23.34
N THR A 170 21.99 13.59 22.19
CA THR A 170 23.41 13.93 22.11
C THR A 170 23.64 15.40 22.50
N LYS A 171 24.69 15.63 23.29
CA LYS A 171 25.19 16.96 23.61
C LYS A 171 26.48 17.20 22.84
N LEU A 172 26.55 18.34 22.17
CA LEU A 172 27.70 18.89 21.47
C LEU A 172 28.45 19.85 22.41
N VAL A 173 29.61 20.32 21.93
CA VAL A 173 30.40 21.39 22.55
C VAL A 173 29.60 22.68 22.69
N ASP A 174 29.96 23.52 23.66
CA ASP A 174 29.13 24.64 24.13
C ASP A 174 28.70 25.63 23.03
N TRP A 175 29.60 25.95 22.10
CA TRP A 175 29.29 26.87 20.99
C TRP A 175 28.33 26.26 19.94
N LEU A 176 28.21 24.93 19.86
CA LEU A 176 27.20 24.21 19.07
C LEU A 176 25.97 23.83 19.88
N GLY A 177 25.83 24.33 21.12
CA GLY A 177 24.78 23.94 22.05
C GLY A 177 23.35 24.13 21.51
N PHE A 178 23.16 25.07 20.58
CA PHE A 178 21.88 25.26 19.87
C PHE A 178 21.41 24.00 19.13
N PHE A 179 22.33 23.21 18.58
CA PHE A 179 21.99 22.02 17.81
C PHE A 179 21.81 20.77 18.69
N ASN A 180 21.88 20.87 20.01
CA ASN A 180 21.80 19.73 20.90
C ASN A 180 20.48 18.93 20.79
N GLY A 181 20.61 17.63 21.05
CA GLY A 181 19.51 16.68 21.13
C GLY A 181 18.75 16.53 19.83
N ARG A 182 17.42 16.75 19.86
CA ARG A 182 16.53 16.50 18.72
C ARG A 182 16.82 17.39 17.51
N ARG A 183 17.40 18.58 17.73
CA ARG A 183 17.78 19.53 16.66
C ARG A 183 18.97 19.06 15.83
N LEU A 184 19.81 18.17 16.37
CA LEU A 184 20.94 17.57 15.66
C LEU A 184 20.48 16.59 14.58
N VAL A 185 19.37 15.89 14.83
CA VAL A 185 18.95 14.75 14.01
C VAL A 185 18.64 15.17 12.56
N PRO A 186 17.86 16.25 12.29
CA PRO A 186 17.67 16.74 10.92
C PRO A 186 18.98 17.07 10.19
N ILE A 187 19.97 17.65 10.89
CA ILE A 187 21.27 18.00 10.31
C ILE A 187 22.02 16.73 9.89
N ILE A 188 22.08 15.74 10.78
CA ILE A 188 22.66 14.43 10.45
C ILE A 188 21.94 13.81 9.26
N MET A 189 20.60 13.86 9.25
CA MET A 189 19.80 13.31 8.16
C MET A 189 20.06 13.99 6.82
N SER A 190 20.36 15.29 6.77
CA SER A 190 20.76 15.96 5.52
C SER A 190 22.05 15.33 4.93
N PHE A 191 23.07 15.08 5.74
CA PHE A 191 24.31 14.45 5.27
C PHE A 191 24.11 12.97 4.90
N VAL A 192 23.35 12.23 5.70
CA VAL A 192 22.97 10.84 5.40
C VAL A 192 22.20 10.78 4.08
N ALA A 193 21.26 11.70 3.85
CA ALA A 193 20.48 11.79 2.63
C ALA A 193 21.34 12.03 1.38
N ILE A 194 22.36 12.89 1.46
CA ILE A 194 23.33 13.10 0.37
C ILE A 194 24.04 11.79 0.04
N ALA A 195 24.55 11.08 1.06
CA ALA A 195 25.24 9.82 0.87
C ALA A 195 24.32 8.75 0.26
N VAL A 196 23.08 8.65 0.74
CA VAL A 196 22.08 7.71 0.21
C VAL A 196 21.68 8.05 -1.22
N ALA A 197 21.49 9.33 -1.55
CA ALA A 197 21.21 9.76 -2.92
C ALA A 197 22.38 9.42 -3.85
N ALA A 198 23.61 9.69 -3.43
CA ALA A 198 24.80 9.33 -4.19
C ALA A 198 24.84 7.83 -4.48
N VAL A 199 24.62 6.97 -3.46
CA VAL A 199 24.56 5.51 -3.65
C VAL A 199 23.40 5.10 -4.57
N ALA A 200 22.23 5.71 -4.40
CA ALA A 200 21.04 5.41 -5.20
C ALA A 200 21.27 5.67 -6.70
N LEU A 201 22.04 6.70 -7.08
CA LEU A 201 22.34 6.99 -8.49
C LEU A 201 23.07 5.84 -9.21
N TRP A 202 23.84 5.02 -8.49
CA TRP A 202 24.57 3.88 -9.08
C TRP A 202 23.86 2.55 -8.86
N VAL A 203 23.27 2.36 -7.67
CA VAL A 203 22.69 1.07 -7.26
C VAL A 203 21.25 0.93 -7.71
N TRP A 204 20.48 2.02 -7.76
CA TRP A 204 19.07 1.94 -8.13
C TRP A 204 18.83 1.61 -9.60
N PRO A 205 19.52 2.19 -10.59
CA PRO A 205 19.22 1.92 -12.00
C PRO A 205 19.12 0.42 -12.36
N PRO A 206 20.09 -0.45 -12.01
CA PRO A 206 19.97 -1.88 -12.33
C PRO A 206 18.83 -2.57 -11.57
N ILE A 207 18.54 -2.16 -10.33
CA ILE A 207 17.42 -2.68 -9.54
C ILE A 207 16.09 -2.25 -10.18
N GLY A 208 15.96 -0.98 -10.53
CA GLY A 208 14.80 -0.40 -11.18
C GLY A 208 14.49 -1.11 -12.50
N THR A 209 15.50 -1.28 -13.37
CA THR A 209 15.34 -2.04 -14.63
C THR A 209 14.94 -3.49 -14.38
N GLY A 210 15.52 -4.15 -13.37
CA GLY A 210 15.14 -5.53 -13.02
C GLY A 210 13.68 -5.63 -12.54
N LEU A 211 13.24 -4.67 -11.72
CA LEU A 211 11.87 -4.62 -11.22
C LEU A 211 10.86 -4.24 -12.31
N GLU A 212 11.23 -3.34 -13.22
CA GLU A 212 10.43 -2.96 -14.39
C GLU A 212 10.26 -4.16 -15.33
N HIS A 213 11.34 -4.88 -15.66
CA HIS A 213 11.26 -6.12 -16.44
C HIS A 213 10.40 -7.18 -15.75
N PHE A 214 10.48 -7.30 -14.42
CA PHE A 214 9.61 -8.21 -13.68
C PHE A 214 8.14 -7.78 -13.76
N SER A 215 7.87 -6.47 -13.66
CA SER A 215 6.53 -5.90 -13.82
C SER A 215 5.99 -6.19 -15.22
N ASP A 216 6.75 -5.90 -16.28
CA ASP A 216 6.38 -6.15 -17.67
C ASP A 216 6.13 -7.64 -17.93
N TRP A 217 7.01 -8.50 -17.40
CA TRP A 217 6.87 -9.95 -17.46
C TRP A 217 5.58 -10.43 -16.78
N LEU A 218 5.21 -9.80 -15.67
CA LEU A 218 3.98 -10.14 -14.94
C LEU A 218 2.75 -9.65 -15.72
N SER A 219 2.77 -8.40 -16.19
CA SER A 219 1.68 -7.81 -16.98
C SER A 219 1.41 -8.57 -18.27
N ALA A 220 2.48 -8.96 -19.00
CA ALA A 220 2.39 -9.69 -20.27
C ALA A 220 1.70 -11.07 -20.15
N ARG A 221 1.56 -11.63 -18.95
CA ARG A 221 0.85 -12.90 -18.69
C ARG A 221 -0.66 -12.73 -18.52
N GLY A 222 -1.19 -11.52 -18.63
CA GLY A 222 -2.62 -11.24 -18.53
C GLY A 222 -3.23 -11.81 -17.25
N ALA A 223 -4.24 -12.67 -17.40
CA ALA A 223 -4.98 -13.26 -16.30
C ALA A 223 -4.09 -14.05 -15.32
N LEU A 224 -3.11 -14.80 -15.85
CA LEU A 224 -2.17 -15.54 -15.00
C LEU A 224 -1.32 -14.57 -14.16
N GLY A 225 -0.87 -13.47 -14.77
CA GLY A 225 -0.10 -12.42 -14.10
C GLY A 225 -0.87 -11.78 -12.95
N ALA A 226 -2.12 -11.40 -13.20
CA ALA A 226 -3.04 -10.88 -12.18
C ALA A 226 -3.23 -11.88 -11.03
N GLY A 227 -3.37 -13.17 -11.36
CA GLY A 227 -3.53 -14.22 -10.36
C GLY A 227 -2.31 -14.45 -9.47
N VAL A 228 -1.11 -14.48 -10.06
CA VAL A 228 0.15 -14.57 -9.29
C VAL A 228 0.31 -13.37 -8.38
N PHE A 229 0.00 -12.17 -8.88
CA PHE A 229 0.01 -10.94 -8.07
C PHE A 229 -0.92 -11.05 -6.85
N GLY A 230 -2.18 -11.44 -7.06
CA GLY A 230 -3.17 -11.58 -5.98
C GLY A 230 -2.74 -12.57 -4.90
N LEU A 231 -2.21 -13.72 -5.30
CA LEU A 231 -1.68 -14.72 -4.38
C LEU A 231 -0.50 -14.19 -3.56
N ALA A 232 0.48 -13.57 -4.24
CA ALA A 232 1.67 -13.02 -3.59
C ALA A 232 1.31 -11.87 -2.64
N ASN A 233 0.38 -10.99 -3.06
CA ASN A 233 -0.14 -9.90 -2.25
C ASN A 233 -0.71 -10.42 -0.92
N ARG A 234 -1.59 -11.43 -0.96
CA ARG A 234 -2.13 -12.03 0.28
C ARG A 234 -1.05 -12.75 1.09
N ALA A 235 -0.18 -13.54 0.47
CA ALA A 235 0.90 -14.22 1.19
C ALA A 235 1.81 -13.24 1.97
N LEU A 236 2.12 -12.09 1.39
CA LEU A 236 2.97 -11.07 2.01
C LEU A 236 2.21 -10.21 3.04
N LEU A 237 0.88 -10.20 3.04
CA LEU A 237 0.08 -9.42 3.98
C LEU A 237 0.25 -9.88 5.42
N VAL A 238 0.46 -11.18 5.64
CA VAL A 238 0.72 -11.78 6.97
C VAL A 238 1.82 -11.07 7.76
N VAL A 239 2.83 -10.57 7.05
CA VAL A 239 4.00 -9.87 7.61
C VAL A 239 4.01 -8.38 7.25
N GLY A 240 2.93 -7.87 6.64
CA GLY A 240 2.82 -6.48 6.20
C GLY A 240 3.72 -6.10 5.02
N LEU A 241 4.32 -7.07 4.33
CA LEU A 241 5.24 -6.86 3.21
C LEU A 241 4.55 -6.68 1.86
N HIS A 242 3.24 -6.92 1.78
CA HIS A 242 2.46 -6.75 0.55
C HIS A 242 2.60 -5.35 -0.05
N GLN A 243 2.90 -4.34 0.76
CA GLN A 243 3.15 -2.98 0.30
C GLN A 243 4.40 -2.86 -0.59
N PHE A 244 5.41 -3.71 -0.39
CA PHE A 244 6.58 -3.77 -1.28
C PHE A 244 6.24 -4.32 -2.67
N LEU A 245 5.19 -5.14 -2.77
CA LEU A 245 4.67 -5.61 -4.05
C LEU A 245 3.74 -4.58 -4.68
N ASN A 246 2.84 -4.01 -3.88
CA ASN A 246 1.81 -3.08 -4.32
C ASN A 246 2.39 -1.81 -4.89
N VAL A 247 3.24 -1.13 -4.13
CA VAL A 247 3.60 0.25 -4.43
C VAL A 247 4.27 0.39 -5.79
N PRO A 248 5.26 -0.43 -6.16
CA PRO A 248 5.87 -0.31 -7.48
C PRO A 248 4.89 -0.61 -8.61
N ILE A 249 4.07 -1.64 -8.48
CA ILE A 249 3.12 -2.05 -9.53
C ILE A 249 1.95 -1.07 -9.67
N TRP A 250 1.41 -0.58 -8.55
CA TRP A 250 0.25 0.32 -8.55
C TRP A 250 0.61 1.78 -8.84
N PHE A 251 1.83 2.23 -8.53
CA PHE A 251 2.18 3.67 -8.61
C PHE A 251 3.46 4.00 -9.40
N GLN A 252 4.31 3.04 -9.78
CA GLN A 252 5.63 3.34 -10.35
C GLN A 252 5.93 2.68 -11.69
N PHE A 253 5.48 1.46 -11.92
CA PHE A 253 5.79 0.68 -13.13
C PHE A 253 4.60 0.62 -14.08
N GLY A 254 4.90 0.41 -15.35
CA GLY A 254 3.95 0.68 -16.44
C GLY A 254 3.91 2.18 -16.77
N SER A 255 3.47 2.49 -17.99
CA SER A 255 3.37 3.87 -18.46
C SER A 255 2.16 4.03 -19.35
N TYR A 256 1.42 5.11 -19.15
CA TYR A 256 0.37 5.57 -20.05
C TYR A 256 0.63 7.04 -20.41
N THR A 257 0.61 7.35 -21.70
CA THR A 257 0.73 8.73 -22.20
C THR A 257 -0.66 9.25 -22.48
N LYS A 258 -1.09 10.26 -21.72
CA LYS A 258 -2.38 10.92 -21.90
C LYS A 258 -2.44 11.69 -23.23
N PRO A 259 -3.63 12.07 -23.71
CA PRO A 259 -3.79 12.90 -24.91
C PRO A 259 -3.07 14.25 -24.86
N ASP A 260 -2.82 14.78 -23.67
CA ASP A 260 -2.07 16.04 -23.45
C ASP A 260 -0.54 15.86 -23.44
N GLY A 261 -0.05 14.64 -23.68
CA GLY A 261 1.38 14.30 -23.67
C GLY A 261 1.96 14.02 -22.29
N THR A 262 1.18 14.13 -21.21
CA THR A 262 1.65 13.80 -19.86
C THR A 262 1.74 12.28 -19.68
N VAL A 263 2.88 11.80 -19.18
CA VAL A 263 3.08 10.38 -18.87
C VAL A 263 2.74 10.13 -17.40
N VAL A 264 1.90 9.13 -17.15
CA VAL A 264 1.61 8.61 -15.81
C VAL A 264 2.10 7.18 -15.68
N HIS A 265 2.41 6.79 -14.44
CA HIS A 265 3.01 5.50 -14.12
C HIS A 265 2.27 4.80 -13.00
N GLY A 266 2.24 3.47 -13.04
CA GLY A 266 1.53 2.65 -12.07
C GLY A 266 0.08 2.36 -12.46
N ASP A 267 -0.34 1.12 -12.24
CA ASP A 267 -1.65 0.59 -12.63
C ASP A 267 -2.84 1.47 -12.16
N ILE A 268 -2.79 1.98 -10.93
CA ILE A 268 -3.83 2.87 -10.39
C ILE A 268 -3.85 4.21 -11.12
N ASN A 269 -2.69 4.84 -11.30
CA ASN A 269 -2.62 6.16 -11.93
C ASN A 269 -2.94 6.08 -13.42
N MET A 270 -2.55 5.00 -14.09
CA MET A 270 -2.90 4.72 -15.49
C MET A 270 -4.42 4.54 -15.63
N PHE A 271 -5.04 3.76 -14.75
CA PHE A 271 -6.51 3.60 -14.73
C PHE A 271 -7.22 4.94 -14.50
N LEU A 272 -6.82 5.70 -13.48
CA LEU A 272 -7.40 7.01 -13.17
C LEU A 272 -7.14 8.07 -14.25
N ALA A 273 -6.15 7.84 -15.13
CA ALA A 273 -5.88 8.66 -16.31
C ALA A 273 -6.66 8.23 -17.55
N GLY A 274 -7.45 7.15 -17.46
CA GLY A 274 -8.29 6.65 -18.55
C GLY A 274 -7.61 5.64 -19.47
N ASP A 275 -6.54 4.97 -19.04
CA ASP A 275 -5.97 3.86 -19.80
C ASP A 275 -6.94 2.66 -19.84
N PRO A 276 -7.45 2.25 -21.01
CA PRO A 276 -8.37 1.12 -21.11
C PRO A 276 -7.70 -0.24 -20.81
N ASN A 277 -6.37 -0.32 -20.75
CA ASN A 277 -5.61 -1.53 -20.45
C ASN A 277 -5.05 -1.56 -19.02
N ALA A 278 -5.38 -0.58 -18.19
CA ALA A 278 -5.02 -0.57 -16.78
C ALA A 278 -6.06 -1.31 -15.91
N GLY A 279 -5.70 -1.56 -14.67
CA GLY A 279 -6.53 -2.24 -13.68
C GLY A 279 -6.23 -3.74 -13.53
N GLN A 280 -5.17 -4.22 -14.17
CA GLN A 280 -4.77 -5.64 -14.13
C GLN A 280 -4.49 -6.13 -12.71
N PHE A 281 -3.90 -5.27 -11.89
CA PHE A 281 -3.49 -5.59 -10.54
C PHE A 281 -4.43 -5.00 -9.48
N THR A 282 -5.63 -4.56 -9.89
CA THR A 282 -6.65 -3.99 -9.00
C THR A 282 -8.02 -4.67 -9.14
N SER A 283 -8.46 -4.98 -10.37
CA SER A 283 -9.85 -5.37 -10.67
C SER A 283 -10.37 -6.55 -9.85
N GLY A 284 -9.56 -7.60 -9.69
CA GLY A 284 -10.00 -8.82 -9.01
C GLY A 284 -10.03 -8.74 -7.49
N PHE A 285 -9.70 -7.60 -6.90
CA PHE A 285 -9.94 -7.38 -5.48
C PHE A 285 -11.43 -7.09 -5.20
N PHE A 286 -12.17 -6.44 -6.12
CA PHE A 286 -13.57 -6.08 -5.87
C PHE A 286 -14.45 -7.30 -5.51
N PRO A 287 -14.40 -8.44 -6.24
CA PRO A 287 -15.15 -9.63 -5.86
C PRO A 287 -14.78 -10.16 -4.46
N ILE A 288 -13.53 -9.98 -4.04
CA ILE A 288 -13.05 -10.45 -2.74
C ILE A 288 -13.55 -9.55 -1.61
N MET A 289 -13.28 -8.25 -1.72
CA MET A 289 -13.57 -7.25 -0.69
C MET A 289 -15.08 -7.05 -0.49
N MET A 290 -15.84 -7.01 -1.59
CA MET A 290 -17.28 -6.71 -1.55
C MET A 290 -18.15 -7.94 -1.31
N PHE A 291 -17.68 -9.14 -1.64
CA PHE A 291 -18.56 -10.32 -1.62
C PHE A 291 -17.94 -11.50 -0.85
N ALA A 292 -16.72 -11.90 -1.20
CA ALA A 292 -16.09 -13.08 -0.63
C ALA A 292 -15.82 -12.98 0.88
N LEU A 293 -15.23 -11.87 1.33
CA LEU A 293 -14.92 -11.64 2.74
C LEU A 293 -16.17 -11.42 3.60
N PRO A 294 -17.19 -10.66 3.17
CA PRO A 294 -18.49 -10.66 3.83
C PRO A 294 -19.12 -12.06 3.96
N ALA A 295 -19.01 -12.89 2.93
CA ALA A 295 -19.47 -14.28 2.98
C ALA A 295 -18.65 -15.15 3.95
N ALA A 296 -17.34 -14.94 4.04
CA ALA A 296 -16.48 -15.57 5.04
C ALA A 296 -16.88 -15.16 6.46
N ALA A 297 -17.13 -13.88 6.70
CA ALA A 297 -17.59 -13.35 7.98
C ALA A 297 -18.94 -13.96 8.37
N LEU A 298 -19.87 -14.12 7.42
CA LEU A 298 -21.13 -14.83 7.62
C LEU A 298 -20.91 -16.30 7.98
N ALA A 299 -19.98 -16.99 7.31
CA ALA A 299 -19.65 -18.37 7.62
C ALA A 299 -19.07 -18.52 9.05
N ILE A 300 -18.20 -17.61 9.48
CA ILE A 300 -17.66 -17.55 10.84
C ILE A 300 -18.78 -17.36 11.86
N ALA A 301 -19.67 -16.39 11.63
CA ALA A 301 -20.81 -16.12 12.49
C ALA A 301 -21.75 -17.33 12.63
N HIS A 302 -22.04 -18.03 11.53
CA HIS A 302 -22.86 -19.24 11.53
C HIS A 302 -22.17 -20.44 12.20
N CYS A 303 -20.83 -20.46 12.26
CA CYS A 303 -20.07 -21.51 12.93
C CYS A 303 -19.80 -21.22 14.41
N ALA A 304 -20.08 -20.00 14.89
CA ALA A 304 -19.98 -19.66 16.31
C ALA A 304 -20.94 -20.51 17.16
N ARG A 305 -20.55 -20.76 18.42
CA ARG A 305 -21.37 -21.51 19.37
C ARG A 305 -22.70 -20.77 19.65
N PRO A 306 -23.80 -21.48 19.95
CA PRO A 306 -25.12 -20.88 20.11
C PRO A 306 -25.17 -19.73 21.13
N ASP A 307 -24.42 -19.83 22.22
CA ASP A 307 -24.31 -18.84 23.30
C ASP A 307 -23.61 -17.55 22.87
N ARG A 308 -22.64 -17.62 21.93
CA ARG A 308 -21.90 -16.45 21.42
C ARG A 308 -22.35 -15.96 20.05
N ARG A 309 -23.25 -16.68 19.38
CA ARG A 309 -23.64 -16.39 17.98
C ARG A 309 -24.14 -14.96 17.80
N LYS A 310 -24.92 -14.42 18.74
CA LYS A 310 -25.42 -13.03 18.64
C LYS A 310 -24.28 -12.00 18.65
N GLU A 311 -23.33 -12.17 19.56
CA GLU A 311 -22.15 -11.31 19.71
C GLU A 311 -21.26 -11.39 18.46
N VAL A 312 -20.88 -12.60 18.06
CA VAL A 312 -20.01 -12.83 16.90
C VAL A 312 -20.67 -12.38 15.61
N SER A 313 -21.98 -12.60 15.43
CA SER A 313 -22.71 -12.07 14.27
C SER A 313 -22.66 -10.55 14.20
N GLY A 314 -22.80 -9.85 15.34
CA GLY A 314 -22.70 -8.39 15.38
C GLY A 314 -21.30 -7.90 14.99
N LEU A 315 -20.26 -8.52 15.56
CA LEU A 315 -18.86 -8.23 15.22
C LEU A 315 -18.59 -8.48 13.73
N MET A 316 -18.91 -9.68 13.24
CA MET A 316 -18.69 -10.10 11.85
C MET A 316 -19.44 -9.21 10.85
N LEU A 317 -20.67 -8.78 11.17
CA LEU A 317 -21.41 -7.84 10.33
C LEU A 317 -20.70 -6.48 10.24
N SER A 318 -20.22 -5.94 11.37
CA SER A 318 -19.51 -4.65 11.39
C SER A 318 -18.24 -4.67 10.55
N VAL A 319 -17.41 -5.71 10.70
CA VAL A 319 -16.18 -5.84 9.90
C VAL A 319 -16.47 -6.18 8.44
N ALA A 320 -17.53 -6.95 8.15
CA ALA A 320 -18.00 -7.22 6.79
C ALA A 320 -18.46 -5.95 6.07
N LEU A 321 -19.23 -5.09 6.74
CA LEU A 321 -19.62 -3.79 6.20
C LEU A 321 -18.42 -2.89 5.94
N THR A 322 -17.41 -2.94 6.82
CA THR A 322 -16.16 -2.20 6.61
C THR A 322 -15.46 -2.68 5.33
N SER A 323 -15.25 -3.99 5.17
CA SER A 323 -14.68 -4.57 3.94
C SER A 323 -15.52 -4.23 2.70
N PHE A 324 -16.84 -4.34 2.79
CA PHE A 324 -17.74 -4.07 1.67
C PHE A 324 -17.68 -2.61 1.22
N VAL A 325 -17.76 -1.66 2.16
CA VAL A 325 -17.85 -0.24 1.83
C VAL A 325 -16.50 0.35 1.46
N THR A 326 -15.47 0.06 2.27
CA THR A 326 -14.16 0.73 2.16
C THR A 326 -13.08 -0.16 1.56
N GLY A 327 -13.32 -1.47 1.43
CA GLY A 327 -12.31 -2.42 0.97
C GLY A 327 -11.26 -2.79 2.03
N ILE A 328 -11.39 -2.34 3.28
CA ILE A 328 -10.44 -2.69 4.36
C ILE A 328 -10.70 -4.11 4.83
N THR A 329 -9.73 -5.01 4.64
CA THR A 329 -9.89 -6.45 4.85
C THR A 329 -9.29 -6.93 6.17
N GLU A 330 -8.35 -6.18 6.73
CA GLU A 330 -7.54 -6.58 7.88
C GLU A 330 -8.37 -6.99 9.11
N PRO A 331 -9.46 -6.30 9.51
CA PRO A 331 -10.25 -6.72 10.66
C PRO A 331 -10.87 -8.12 10.49
N ILE A 332 -11.22 -8.51 9.27
CA ILE A 332 -11.74 -9.85 8.97
C ILE A 332 -10.60 -10.85 8.89
N GLU A 333 -9.55 -10.54 8.12
CA GLU A 333 -8.42 -11.46 7.91
C GLU A 333 -7.71 -11.78 9.23
N TYR A 334 -7.48 -10.79 10.09
CA TYR A 334 -6.83 -10.99 11.39
C TYR A 334 -7.66 -11.84 12.36
N SER A 335 -8.98 -11.93 12.15
CA SER A 335 -9.84 -12.79 12.97
C SER A 335 -9.58 -14.29 12.77
N PHE A 336 -8.97 -14.69 11.64
CA PHE A 336 -8.66 -16.10 11.36
C PHE A 336 -7.21 -16.36 10.92
N LEU A 337 -6.45 -15.34 10.52
CA LEU A 337 -5.07 -15.48 10.02
C LEU A 337 -4.18 -16.26 10.99
N PHE A 338 -4.20 -15.90 12.29
CA PHE A 338 -3.32 -16.49 13.29
C PHE A 338 -3.88 -17.75 13.93
N ILE A 339 -5.22 -17.89 13.93
CA ILE A 339 -5.92 -18.99 14.62
C ILE A 339 -6.20 -20.15 13.65
N ALA A 340 -6.34 -19.86 12.36
CA ALA A 340 -6.62 -20.82 11.30
C ALA A 340 -5.80 -20.52 10.03
N PRO A 341 -4.48 -20.76 10.03
CA PRO A 341 -3.61 -20.46 8.88
C PRO A 341 -4.05 -21.13 7.57
N VAL A 342 -4.71 -22.29 7.66
CA VAL A 342 -5.27 -22.99 6.50
C VAL A 342 -6.37 -22.17 5.81
N LEU A 343 -7.24 -21.50 6.57
CA LEU A 343 -8.25 -20.59 5.99
C LEU A 343 -7.58 -19.40 5.29
N TYR A 344 -6.46 -18.94 5.82
CA TYR A 344 -5.69 -17.88 5.18
C TYR A 344 -5.03 -18.31 3.88
N ALA A 345 -4.45 -19.51 3.84
CA ALA A 345 -3.91 -20.07 2.61
C ALA A 345 -4.99 -20.23 1.53
N ILE A 346 -6.18 -20.72 1.91
CA ILE A 346 -7.36 -20.79 1.03
C ILE A 346 -7.74 -19.40 0.52
N HIS A 347 -7.84 -18.41 1.42
CA HIS A 347 -8.16 -17.03 1.07
C HIS A 347 -7.13 -16.45 0.08
N ALA A 348 -5.84 -16.71 0.29
CA ALA A 348 -4.77 -16.22 -0.58
C ALA A 348 -4.87 -16.81 -2.00
N VAL A 349 -5.10 -18.12 -2.11
CA VAL A 349 -5.31 -18.81 -3.39
C VAL A 349 -6.56 -18.29 -4.09
N LEU A 350 -7.69 -18.22 -3.39
CA LEU A 350 -8.95 -17.76 -3.98
C LEU A 350 -8.88 -16.29 -4.41
N THR A 351 -8.10 -15.45 -3.71
CA THR A 351 -7.82 -14.08 -4.15
C THR A 351 -7.06 -14.07 -5.47
N GLY A 352 -6.02 -14.89 -5.61
CA GLY A 352 -5.33 -15.06 -6.89
C GLY A 352 -6.25 -15.55 -8.01
N VAL A 353 -7.14 -16.51 -7.72
CA VAL A 353 -8.14 -16.96 -8.70
C VAL A 353 -9.09 -15.82 -9.09
N SER A 354 -9.51 -14.98 -8.14
CA SER A 354 -10.39 -13.84 -8.41
C SER A 354 -9.72 -12.80 -9.32
N MET A 355 -8.44 -12.53 -9.09
CA MET A 355 -7.62 -11.69 -9.96
C MET A 355 -7.54 -12.24 -11.38
N ALA A 356 -7.24 -13.52 -11.54
CA ALA A 356 -7.15 -14.15 -12.84
C ALA A 356 -8.50 -14.18 -13.58
N VAL A 357 -9.58 -14.56 -12.89
CA VAL A 357 -10.92 -14.67 -13.49
C VAL A 357 -11.45 -13.29 -13.90
N THR A 358 -11.34 -12.30 -13.02
CA THR A 358 -11.85 -10.94 -13.29
C THR A 358 -11.16 -10.34 -14.51
N TRP A 359 -9.82 -10.41 -14.56
CA TRP A 359 -9.06 -9.95 -15.73
C TRP A 359 -9.35 -10.78 -16.98
N GLY A 360 -9.44 -12.11 -16.85
CA GLY A 360 -9.72 -13.02 -17.98
C GLY A 360 -11.09 -12.80 -18.62
N LEU A 361 -12.07 -12.27 -17.88
CA LEU A 361 -13.38 -11.88 -18.40
C LEU A 361 -13.39 -10.47 -19.03
N GLY A 362 -12.24 -9.78 -19.01
CA GLY A 362 -12.05 -8.43 -19.54
C GLY A 362 -12.76 -7.37 -18.71
N VAL A 363 -12.78 -7.55 -17.39
CA VAL A 363 -13.25 -6.54 -16.44
C VAL A 363 -12.05 -5.73 -15.99
N HIS A 364 -12.04 -4.44 -16.31
CA HIS A 364 -10.95 -3.53 -15.96
C HIS A 364 -11.52 -2.44 -15.05
N ASP A 365 -11.17 -2.50 -13.77
CA ASP A 365 -11.55 -1.54 -12.76
C ASP A 365 -10.36 -1.24 -11.84
N GLY A 366 -10.33 -0.04 -11.28
CA GLY A 366 -9.27 0.43 -10.41
C GLY A 366 -9.83 0.98 -9.12
N PHE A 367 -8.94 1.18 -8.15
CA PHE A 367 -9.29 1.84 -6.90
C PHE A 367 -8.19 2.81 -6.50
N SER A 368 -8.57 3.78 -5.69
CA SER A 368 -7.67 4.78 -5.13
C SER A 368 -6.98 4.31 -3.85
N PHE A 369 -7.67 3.46 -3.09
CA PHE A 369 -7.19 2.95 -1.82
C PHE A 369 -7.46 1.46 -1.66
N SER A 370 -8.71 1.03 -1.84
CA SER A 370 -9.05 -0.38 -1.78
C SER A 370 -10.33 -0.66 -2.56
N ALA A 371 -10.52 -1.91 -2.99
CA ALA A 371 -11.59 -2.33 -3.87
C ALA A 371 -12.97 -2.44 -3.18
N GLY A 372 -13.39 -1.39 -2.46
CA GLY A 372 -14.69 -1.29 -1.80
C GLY A 372 -15.77 -0.66 -2.68
N LEU A 373 -17.01 -0.65 -2.17
CA LEU A 373 -18.17 -0.08 -2.85
C LEU A 373 -17.96 1.38 -3.27
N ILE A 374 -17.26 2.18 -2.46
CA ILE A 374 -17.02 3.59 -2.78
C ILE A 374 -16.20 3.72 -4.07
N ASP A 375 -15.06 3.02 -4.15
CA ASP A 375 -14.21 3.01 -5.34
C ASP A 375 -14.96 2.44 -6.55
N TYR A 376 -15.71 1.35 -6.36
CA TYR A 376 -16.52 0.73 -7.42
C TYR A 376 -17.58 1.69 -8.00
N ALA A 377 -18.33 2.36 -7.13
CA ALA A 377 -19.40 3.26 -7.56
C ALA A 377 -18.83 4.51 -8.24
N ILE A 378 -17.76 5.06 -7.69
CA ILE A 378 -17.16 6.28 -8.21
C ILE A 378 -16.43 6.00 -9.55
N ASN A 379 -15.80 4.84 -9.74
CA ASN A 379 -15.06 4.51 -10.96
C ASN A 379 -15.92 3.90 -12.06
N TRP A 380 -17.24 3.77 -11.85
CA TRP A 380 -18.17 3.11 -12.78
C TRP A 380 -18.05 3.56 -14.24
N ASN A 381 -17.90 4.86 -14.50
CA ASN A 381 -17.83 5.39 -15.87
C ASN A 381 -16.45 5.22 -16.52
N LEU A 382 -15.41 4.97 -15.71
CA LEU A 382 -14.04 4.77 -16.16
C LEU A 382 -13.74 3.29 -16.40
N ALA A 383 -14.42 2.42 -15.65
CA ALA A 383 -14.24 0.98 -15.70
C ALA A 383 -14.77 0.34 -16.99
N THR A 384 -14.10 -0.72 -17.44
CA THR A 384 -14.57 -1.60 -18.52
C THR A 384 -15.35 -2.77 -17.92
N LYS A 385 -16.62 -2.89 -18.31
CA LYS A 385 -17.58 -3.91 -17.81
C LYS A 385 -17.71 -3.96 -16.27
N PRO A 386 -17.84 -2.82 -15.56
CA PRO A 386 -17.92 -2.79 -14.09
C PRO A 386 -19.04 -3.70 -13.55
N TRP A 387 -20.19 -3.73 -14.23
CA TRP A 387 -21.34 -4.55 -13.84
C TRP A 387 -21.00 -6.04 -13.62
N ALA A 388 -19.99 -6.59 -14.30
CA ALA A 388 -19.61 -7.99 -14.21
C ALA A 388 -18.94 -8.33 -12.86
N ILE A 389 -18.47 -7.34 -12.10
CA ILE A 389 -17.98 -7.52 -10.73
C ILE A 389 -19.05 -8.12 -9.83
N ILE A 390 -20.33 -7.75 -10.01
CA ILE A 390 -21.44 -8.24 -9.19
C ILE A 390 -21.63 -9.77 -9.34
N PRO A 391 -21.88 -10.33 -10.54
CA PRO A 391 -22.05 -11.78 -10.69
C PRO A 391 -20.77 -12.56 -10.32
N ILE A 392 -19.58 -12.06 -10.67
CA ILE A 392 -18.31 -12.69 -10.26
C ILE A 392 -18.22 -12.72 -8.72
N GLY A 393 -18.50 -11.59 -8.08
CA GLY A 393 -18.55 -11.44 -6.62
C GLY A 393 -19.51 -12.40 -5.96
N LEU A 394 -20.74 -12.53 -6.46
CA LEU A 394 -21.72 -13.47 -5.93
C LEU A 394 -21.27 -14.94 -6.05
N CYS A 395 -20.61 -15.31 -7.15
CA CYS A 395 -19.99 -16.63 -7.27
C CYS A 395 -18.89 -16.84 -6.22
N PHE A 396 -18.01 -15.86 -6.02
CA PHE A 396 -16.98 -15.91 -4.97
C PHE A 396 -17.58 -15.95 -3.57
N ALA A 397 -18.66 -15.21 -3.29
CA ALA A 397 -19.38 -15.29 -2.01
C ALA A 397 -19.88 -16.71 -1.73
N ALA A 398 -20.50 -17.37 -2.72
CA ALA A 398 -20.96 -18.74 -2.58
C ALA A 398 -19.80 -19.71 -2.31
N VAL A 399 -18.72 -19.61 -3.08
CA VAL A 399 -17.51 -20.43 -2.90
C VAL A 399 -16.91 -20.20 -1.51
N TYR A 400 -16.70 -18.96 -1.10
CA TYR A 400 -16.13 -18.62 0.19
C TYR A 400 -16.99 -19.12 1.34
N TYR A 401 -18.30 -18.88 1.31
CA TYR A 401 -19.21 -19.34 2.37
C TYR A 401 -19.12 -20.85 2.55
N VAL A 402 -19.21 -21.62 1.45
CA VAL A 402 -19.16 -23.09 1.49
C VAL A 402 -17.81 -23.58 1.97
N VAL A 403 -16.71 -23.08 1.40
CA VAL A 403 -15.35 -23.53 1.74
C VAL A 403 -14.99 -23.18 3.18
N PHE A 404 -15.28 -21.95 3.64
CA PHE A 404 -15.01 -21.55 5.01
C PHE A 404 -15.83 -22.37 5.99
N ARG A 405 -17.15 -22.48 5.77
CA ARG A 405 -18.02 -23.26 6.66
C ARG A 405 -17.61 -24.73 6.72
N PHE A 406 -17.25 -25.33 5.58
CA PHE A 406 -16.75 -26.69 5.51
C PHE A 406 -15.44 -26.83 6.27
N ALA A 407 -14.44 -25.97 6.01
CA ALA A 407 -13.15 -26.06 6.67
C ALA A 407 -13.25 -25.84 8.19
N ILE A 408 -14.04 -24.85 8.62
CA ILE A 408 -14.25 -24.56 10.05
C ILE A 408 -14.86 -25.76 10.77
N THR A 409 -15.88 -26.39 10.20
CA THR A 409 -16.59 -27.51 10.83
C THR A 409 -15.83 -28.83 10.71
N LYS A 410 -15.19 -29.09 9.57
CA LYS A 410 -14.46 -30.35 9.31
C LYS A 410 -13.17 -30.46 10.10
N PHE A 411 -12.43 -29.36 10.25
CA PHE A 411 -11.14 -29.33 10.95
C PHE A 411 -11.23 -28.74 12.37
N ASP A 412 -12.45 -28.47 12.86
CA ASP A 412 -12.74 -27.83 14.14
C ASP A 412 -11.88 -26.58 14.43
N LEU A 413 -11.82 -25.68 13.44
CA LEU A 413 -11.02 -24.47 13.53
C LEU A 413 -11.60 -23.52 14.58
N LYS A 414 -10.72 -22.93 15.40
CA LYS A 414 -11.09 -22.06 16.54
C LYS A 414 -11.36 -20.62 16.13
N THR A 415 -12.16 -20.42 15.08
CA THR A 415 -12.58 -19.06 14.66
C THR A 415 -13.35 -18.35 15.78
N PRO A 416 -13.51 -17.01 15.72
CA PRO A 416 -14.20 -16.24 16.76
C PRO A 416 -15.52 -16.88 17.23
N GLY A 417 -15.67 -17.04 18.55
CA GLY A 417 -16.81 -17.71 19.16
C GLY A 417 -16.71 -19.23 19.31
N ARG A 418 -15.63 -19.86 18.84
CA ARG A 418 -15.34 -21.30 18.99
C ARG A 418 -14.18 -21.63 19.94
N GLU A 419 -13.62 -20.63 20.64
CA GLU A 419 -12.51 -20.80 21.61
C GLU A 419 -12.89 -21.70 22.82
N PRO A 420 -11.94 -22.39 23.48
CA PRO A 420 -12.21 -23.08 24.74
C PRO A 420 -12.75 -22.12 25.83
N GLU A 421 -13.54 -22.63 26.79
CA GLU A 421 -14.13 -21.77 27.84
C GLU A 421 -13.11 -21.04 28.72
N GLY A 422 -11.88 -21.54 28.83
CA GLY A 422 -10.80 -20.95 29.62
C GLY A 422 -10.00 -19.84 28.94
N GLU A 423 -10.18 -19.64 27.63
CA GLU A 423 -9.48 -18.61 26.83
C GLU A 423 -10.43 -17.46 26.43
N ARG A 424 -11.56 -17.34 27.12
CA ARG A 424 -12.55 -16.28 26.88
C ARG A 424 -11.98 -14.91 27.22
N GLU A 425 -11.68 -14.09 26.22
CA GLU A 425 -11.53 -12.64 26.41
C GLU A 425 -12.92 -12.00 26.60
N ASP A 426 -13.12 -11.37 27.76
CA ASP A 426 -14.35 -10.66 28.11
C ASP A 426 -14.35 -9.28 27.44
N VAL A 427 -14.95 -9.21 26.26
CA VAL A 427 -15.00 -8.01 25.41
C VAL A 427 -15.89 -6.90 26.00
N THR A 428 -16.60 -7.17 27.11
CA THR A 428 -17.41 -6.15 27.82
C THR A 428 -16.61 -5.31 28.81
N LYS A 429 -15.29 -5.55 28.94
CA LYS A 429 -14.40 -4.80 29.84
C LYS A 429 -13.49 -3.75 29.18
N ALA A 430 -13.77 -3.35 27.94
CA ALA A 430 -13.04 -2.28 27.25
C ALA A 430 -13.69 -0.91 27.46
#